data_AF-T1EA70-F1
#
_entry.id   AF-T1EA70-F1
#
_cell.length_a   1.000
_cell.length_b   1.000
_cell.length_c   1.000
_cell.angle_alpha   90.00
_cell.angle_beta   90.00
_cell.angle_gamma   90.00
#
_symmetry.space_group_name_H-M   'P 1'
#
loop_
_entity.id
_entity.type
_entity.pdbx_description
1 polymer ?
#
loop_
_entity_poly.entity_id
_entity_poly.type
_entity_poly.pdbx_seq_one_letter_code
_entity_poly.pdbx_strand_id
1 'polypeptide(L)'
;RQSNLPVAAVAAQSNGFHSTVPLGNAAAKASTLQKPKRPVNAYIRYAQSIRADLAKANPSASQMDLAKLTSAKWQTLDQPSKARLEEEYKRELAVWLQQNAKYLSQLTDAQKEELKQDRQQKADDKAKRDLKRTLKQLGRPKRPTNGFLRFCAQYKPKLGVTQGEHKDHMKALGEKWRSMSASEKERFNREAEEAITRYQEEMKQWEDKMLATDNGDLVRRKNALLNPAPTPSGGKARSAKKEQPGATGGRPAAGGARA
;
A
#
# COMPACT_ATOMS: atom_id res chain seq x y z
N ARG A 1 39.19 -32.29 41.96
CA ARG A 1 37.89 -32.97 41.88
C ARG A 1 36.82 -31.88 41.82
N GLN A 2 36.12 -31.81 40.70
CA GLN A 2 34.76 -31.30 40.48
C GLN A 2 34.26 -30.13 41.36
N SER A 3 34.02 -28.98 40.71
CA SER A 3 32.90 -28.10 41.08
C SER A 3 32.09 -27.84 39.82
N ASN A 4 30.88 -28.39 39.82
CA ASN A 4 29.98 -28.50 38.68
C ASN A 4 28.72 -27.65 38.97
N LEU A 5 28.27 -26.92 37.93
CA LEU A 5 26.92 -26.36 37.68
C LEU A 5 26.49 -25.05 38.38
N PRO A 6 25.53 -24.27 37.81
CA PRO A 6 25.08 -24.16 36.41
C PRO A 6 25.00 -22.71 35.89
N VAL A 7 25.35 -22.50 34.61
CA VAL A 7 25.06 -21.23 33.90
C VAL A 7 23.61 -21.25 33.44
N ALA A 8 22.80 -20.36 34.03
CA ALA A 8 21.44 -20.10 33.61
C ALA A 8 21.41 -19.53 32.18
N ALA A 9 20.76 -20.24 31.27
CA ALA A 9 20.44 -19.77 29.94
C ALA A 9 19.33 -18.72 30.02
N VAL A 10 19.69 -17.43 29.98
CA VAL A 10 18.72 -16.34 29.78
C VAL A 10 18.64 -16.04 28.28
N ALA A 11 17.53 -16.45 27.70
CA ALA A 11 17.13 -16.08 26.34
C ALA A 11 16.97 -14.56 26.22
N ALA A 12 17.85 -13.91 25.46
CA ALA A 12 17.69 -12.51 25.06
C ALA A 12 17.22 -12.46 23.60
N GLN A 13 15.93 -12.16 23.44
CA GLN A 13 15.24 -11.96 22.17
C GLN A 13 15.88 -10.77 21.43
N SER A 14 16.45 -11.03 20.26
CA SER A 14 17.04 -10.01 19.40
C SER A 14 16.02 -9.52 18.36
N ASN A 15 15.48 -8.32 18.58
CA ASN A 15 14.69 -7.61 17.57
C ASN A 15 15.59 -6.67 16.74
N GLY A 16 15.72 -6.99 15.45
CA GLY A 16 15.61 -6.00 14.38
C GLY A 16 16.87 -5.32 13.84
N PHE A 17 17.56 -5.98 12.88
CA PHE A 17 17.66 -5.53 11.48
C PHE A 17 18.36 -6.63 10.66
N HIS A 18 17.58 -7.26 9.76
CA HIS A 18 17.96 -8.34 8.84
C HIS A 18 18.19 -9.73 9.43
N SER A 19 17.20 -10.26 10.14
CA SER A 19 16.75 -11.63 9.89
C SER A 19 15.47 -11.54 9.07
N THR A 20 15.46 -12.06 7.84
CA THR A 20 14.22 -12.19 7.06
C THR A 20 13.44 -13.39 7.58
N VAL A 21 12.82 -13.27 8.75
CA VAL A 21 11.71 -14.16 9.15
C VAL A 21 10.42 -13.49 8.67
N PRO A 22 9.60 -14.14 7.84
CA PRO A 22 8.35 -13.57 7.39
C PRO A 22 7.31 -13.65 8.52
N LEU A 23 6.94 -12.50 9.10
CA LEU A 23 5.62 -12.33 9.70
C LEU A 23 4.64 -12.18 8.55
N GLY A 24 3.94 -13.26 8.21
CA GLY A 24 2.99 -13.28 7.11
C GLY A 24 2.38 -14.66 6.94
N ASN A 25 1.60 -15.09 7.93
CA ASN A 25 0.65 -16.16 7.71
C ASN A 25 -0.53 -15.57 6.92
N ALA A 26 -0.43 -15.65 5.60
CA ALA A 26 -1.54 -15.45 4.67
C ALA A 26 -1.27 -16.29 3.42
N ALA A 27 -1.82 -17.50 3.43
CA ALA A 27 -2.03 -18.37 2.29
C ALA A 27 -0.82 -18.54 1.34
N ALA A 28 0.16 -19.34 1.78
CA ALA A 28 1.00 -20.09 0.84
C ALA A 28 0.10 -21.04 0.05
N LYS A 29 -0.47 -20.55 -1.05
CA LYS A 29 -1.00 -21.43 -2.09
C LYS A 29 0.20 -22.18 -2.69
N ALA A 30 0.09 -23.50 -2.63
CA ALA A 30 1.10 -24.48 -3.01
C ALA A 30 1.86 -24.12 -4.31
N SER A 31 3.12 -23.73 -4.15
CA SER A 31 4.18 -23.88 -5.14
C SER A 31 5.43 -24.26 -4.35
N THR A 32 5.87 -25.50 -4.47
CA THR A 32 6.99 -26.10 -3.74
C THR A 32 8.36 -25.58 -4.19
N LEU A 33 8.40 -24.53 -5.02
CA LEU A 33 9.62 -23.94 -5.57
C LEU A 33 9.86 -22.57 -4.95
N GLN A 34 10.63 -22.53 -3.86
CA GLN A 34 11.05 -21.26 -3.26
C GLN A 34 12.10 -20.58 -4.14
N LYS A 35 11.86 -19.31 -4.51
CA LYS A 35 12.82 -18.50 -5.27
C LYS A 35 14.14 -18.34 -4.48
N PRO A 36 15.28 -18.79 -5.01
CA PRO A 36 16.57 -18.64 -4.33
C PRO A 36 16.90 -17.16 -4.08
N LYS A 37 17.27 -16.80 -2.85
CA LYS A 37 17.68 -15.44 -2.49
C LYS A 37 19.13 -15.18 -2.89
N ARG A 38 19.41 -14.01 -3.46
CA ARG A 38 20.78 -13.61 -3.80
C ARG A 38 21.64 -13.53 -2.54
N PRO A 39 22.89 -14.03 -2.58
CA PRO A 39 23.80 -13.94 -1.45
C PRO A 39 24.21 -12.49 -1.18
N VAL A 40 24.53 -12.20 0.07
CA VAL A 40 25.01 -10.89 0.50
C VAL A 40 26.46 -10.68 0.06
N ASN A 41 26.78 -9.48 -0.41
CA ASN A 41 28.14 -9.12 -0.83
C ASN A 41 29.11 -9.06 0.36
N ALA A 42 30.41 -8.96 0.06
CA ALA A 42 31.49 -8.95 1.06
C ALA A 42 31.30 -7.88 2.15
N TYR A 43 30.95 -6.65 1.77
CA TYR A 43 30.71 -5.56 2.72
C TYR A 43 29.51 -5.83 3.63
N ILE A 44 28.38 -6.30 3.10
CA ILE A 44 27.18 -6.58 3.91
C ILE A 44 27.43 -7.76 4.85
N ARG A 45 28.19 -8.77 4.42
CA ARG A 45 28.62 -9.87 5.28
C ARG A 45 29.47 -9.38 6.45
N TYR A 46 30.46 -8.53 6.16
CA TYR A 46 31.26 -7.88 7.18
C TYR A 46 30.40 -7.02 8.12
N ALA A 47 29.49 -6.22 7.56
CA ALA A 47 28.59 -5.39 8.34
C ALA A 47 27.73 -6.23 9.29
N GLN A 48 27.23 -7.37 8.84
CA GLN A 48 26.46 -8.30 9.66
C GLN A 48 27.29 -8.91 10.80
N SER A 49 28.57 -9.23 10.56
CA SER A 49 29.42 -9.84 11.59
C SER A 49 29.76 -8.86 12.72
N ILE A 50 30.02 -7.59 12.41
CA ILE A 50 30.44 -6.61 13.44
C ILE A 50 29.31 -5.79 14.05
N ARG A 51 28.11 -5.80 13.45
CA ARG A 51 27.00 -4.95 13.89
C ARG A 51 26.57 -5.20 15.33
N ALA A 52 26.48 -6.47 15.74
CA ALA A 52 26.04 -6.81 17.10
C ALA A 52 27.02 -6.27 18.15
N ASP A 53 28.32 -6.37 17.88
CA ASP A 53 29.36 -5.86 18.77
C ASP A 53 29.39 -4.34 18.77
N LEU A 54 29.20 -3.71 17.61
CA LEU A 54 29.07 -2.25 17.52
C LEU A 54 27.84 -1.71 18.26
N ALA A 55 26.71 -2.41 18.20
CA ALA A 55 25.50 -2.04 18.93
C ALA A 55 25.67 -2.18 20.44
N LYS A 56 26.36 -3.23 20.90
CA LYS A 56 26.71 -3.40 22.32
C LYS A 56 27.68 -2.33 22.81
N ALA A 57 28.68 -1.98 22.00
CA ALA A 57 29.64 -0.94 22.33
C ALA A 57 29.06 0.49 22.25
N ASN A 58 27.97 0.68 21.49
CA ASN A 58 27.31 1.97 21.33
C ASN A 58 25.78 1.84 21.53
N PRO A 59 25.30 1.59 22.77
CA PRO A 59 23.87 1.32 23.01
C PRO A 59 22.94 2.49 22.67
N SER A 60 23.46 3.72 22.68
CA SER A 60 22.72 4.96 22.34
C SER A 60 22.85 5.37 20.88
N ALA A 61 23.72 4.73 20.09
CA ALA A 61 23.94 5.11 18.70
C ALA A 61 22.78 4.70 17.80
N SER A 62 22.41 5.57 16.86
CA SER A 62 21.42 5.24 15.85
C SER A 62 21.95 4.18 14.88
N GLN A 63 21.04 3.40 14.29
CA GLN A 63 21.39 2.44 13.24
C GLN A 63 22.14 3.10 12.07
N MET A 64 21.87 4.37 11.78
CA MET A 64 22.61 5.14 10.78
C MET A 64 24.06 5.40 11.19
N ASP A 65 24.30 5.66 12.48
CA ASP A 65 25.64 5.93 13.00
C ASP A 65 26.46 4.64 13.09
N LEU A 66 25.83 3.53 13.48
CA LEU A 66 26.45 2.20 13.42
C LEU A 66 26.82 1.83 11.98
N ALA A 67 25.98 2.14 10.99
CA ALA A 67 26.28 1.89 9.59
C ALA A 67 27.46 2.73 9.08
N LYS A 68 27.54 4.01 9.47
CA LYS A 68 28.70 4.88 9.15
C LYS A 68 29.99 4.33 9.77
N LEU A 69 29.94 3.92 11.04
CA LEU A 69 31.08 3.34 11.74
C LEU A 69 31.52 2.02 11.10
N THR A 70 30.57 1.17 10.72
CA THR A 70 30.83 -0.08 9.99
C THR A 70 31.52 0.19 8.66
N SER A 71 31.05 1.21 7.91
CA SER A 71 31.66 1.61 6.64
C SER A 71 33.08 2.11 6.83
N ALA A 72 33.34 2.94 7.84
CA ALA A 72 34.68 3.39 8.18
C ALA A 72 35.61 2.20 8.51
N LYS A 73 35.15 1.26 9.35
CA LYS A 73 35.91 0.05 9.68
C LYS A 73 36.18 -0.86 8.48
N TRP A 74 35.24 -0.94 7.53
CA TRP A 74 35.45 -1.67 6.27
C TRP A 74 36.54 -1.03 5.42
N GLN A 75 36.59 0.30 5.31
CA GLN A 75 37.62 0.98 4.53
C GLN A 75 39.02 0.70 5.10
N THR A 76 39.15 0.69 6.44
CA THR A 76 40.41 0.39 7.13
C THR A 76 40.76 -1.10 7.23
N LEU A 77 39.86 -1.99 6.81
CA LEU A 77 40.09 -3.44 6.86
C LEU A 77 41.23 -3.82 5.89
N ASP A 78 42.07 -4.74 6.33
CA ASP A 78 43.20 -5.25 5.56
C ASP A 78 42.75 -5.95 4.27
N GLN A 79 43.59 -5.85 3.23
CA GLN A 79 43.29 -6.42 1.93
C GLN A 79 43.05 -7.95 1.94
N PRO A 80 43.80 -8.79 2.68
CA PRO A 80 43.54 -10.22 2.69
C PRO A 80 42.19 -10.57 3.34
N SER A 81 41.79 -9.88 4.40
CA SER A 81 40.45 -10.07 5.00
C SER A 81 39.32 -9.66 4.05
N LYS A 82 39.49 -8.55 3.31
CA LYS A 82 38.55 -8.16 2.25
C LYS A 82 38.47 -9.22 1.14
N ALA A 83 39.63 -9.69 0.66
CA ALA A 83 39.71 -10.70 -0.39
C ALA A 83 39.02 -12.01 0.01
N ARG A 84 39.19 -12.47 1.26
CA ARG A 84 38.51 -13.67 1.78
C ARG A 84 36.99 -13.54 1.68
N LEU A 85 36.43 -12.41 2.12
CA LEU A 85 34.99 -12.15 2.08
C LEU A 85 34.46 -12.01 0.65
N GLU A 86 35.26 -11.47 -0.27
CA GLU A 86 34.94 -11.41 -1.69
C GLU A 86 34.93 -12.79 -2.35
N GLU A 87 35.90 -13.64 -2.03
CA GLU A 87 35.93 -15.02 -2.51
C GLU A 87 34.74 -15.83 -1.99
N GLU A 88 34.42 -15.72 -0.70
CA GLU A 88 33.22 -16.32 -0.10
C GLU A 88 31.96 -15.87 -0.85
N TYR A 89 31.83 -14.57 -1.11
CA TYR A 89 30.72 -14.03 -1.89
C TYR A 89 30.67 -14.61 -3.31
N LYS A 90 31.80 -14.70 -4.01
CA LYS A 90 31.87 -15.29 -5.37
C LYS A 90 31.44 -16.76 -5.37
N ARG A 91 31.89 -17.55 -4.38
CA ARG A 91 31.51 -18.96 -4.22
C ARG A 91 30.00 -19.09 -4.01
N GLU A 92 29.43 -18.31 -3.08
CA GLU A 92 27.99 -18.33 -2.84
C GLU A 92 27.18 -17.81 -4.04
N LEU A 93 27.70 -16.81 -4.76
CA LEU A 93 27.06 -16.29 -5.97
C LEU A 93 27.00 -17.36 -7.06
N ALA A 94 28.06 -18.15 -7.24
CA ALA A 94 28.07 -19.26 -8.19
C ALA A 94 27.01 -20.32 -7.83
N VAL A 95 26.91 -20.69 -6.55
CA VAL A 95 25.86 -21.61 -6.06
C VAL A 95 24.47 -21.03 -6.32
N TRP A 96 24.25 -19.74 -6.01
CA TRP A 96 22.98 -19.08 -6.26
C TRP A 96 22.64 -19.03 -7.75
N LEU A 97 23.60 -18.76 -8.63
CA LEU A 97 23.37 -18.74 -10.08
C LEU A 97 22.88 -20.11 -10.57
N GLN A 98 23.50 -21.20 -10.11
CA GLN A 98 23.07 -22.56 -10.46
C GLN A 98 21.66 -22.86 -9.92
N GLN A 99 21.38 -22.52 -8.66
CA GLN A 99 20.06 -22.72 -8.05
C GLN A 99 18.98 -21.87 -8.74
N ASN A 100 19.28 -20.62 -9.07
CA ASN A 100 18.37 -19.70 -9.73
C ASN A 100 18.10 -20.12 -11.17
N ALA A 101 19.09 -20.65 -11.89
CA ALA A 101 18.90 -21.22 -13.22
C ALA A 101 17.94 -22.42 -13.17
N LYS A 102 18.18 -23.37 -12.23
CA LYS A 102 17.27 -24.52 -12.00
C LYS A 102 15.86 -24.08 -11.65
N TYR A 103 15.73 -23.09 -10.77
CA TYR A 103 14.44 -22.49 -10.42
C TYR A 103 13.75 -21.95 -11.68
N LEU A 104 14.41 -21.08 -12.45
CA LEU A 104 13.82 -20.48 -13.65
C LEU A 104 13.42 -21.51 -14.72
N SER A 105 14.17 -22.61 -14.87
CA SER A 105 13.80 -23.69 -15.79
C SER A 105 12.60 -24.52 -15.33
N GLN A 106 12.31 -24.56 -14.03
CA GLN A 106 11.17 -25.30 -13.48
C GLN A 106 9.87 -24.49 -13.50
N LEU A 107 9.92 -23.19 -13.80
CA LEU A 107 8.73 -22.35 -13.88
C LEU A 107 7.94 -22.62 -15.17
N THR A 108 6.63 -22.75 -15.01
CA THR A 108 5.69 -22.69 -16.14
C THR A 108 5.57 -21.27 -16.67
N ASP A 109 5.11 -21.12 -17.91
CA ASP A 109 4.96 -19.78 -18.51
C ASP A 109 3.91 -18.93 -17.77
N ALA A 110 2.87 -19.57 -17.22
CA ALA A 110 1.90 -18.89 -16.35
C ALA A 110 2.55 -18.32 -15.08
N GLN A 111 3.45 -19.08 -14.43
CA GLN A 111 4.18 -18.61 -13.25
C GLN A 111 5.17 -17.49 -13.60
N LYS A 112 5.81 -17.54 -14.78
CA LYS A 112 6.69 -16.46 -15.26
C LYS A 112 5.90 -15.17 -15.49
N GLU A 113 4.71 -15.27 -16.08
CA GLU A 113 3.85 -14.10 -16.33
C GLU A 113 3.31 -13.52 -15.00
N GLU A 114 2.91 -14.36 -14.04
CA GLU A 114 2.51 -13.91 -12.70
C GLU A 114 3.65 -13.16 -12.00
N LEU A 115 4.89 -13.67 -12.06
CA LEU A 115 6.06 -12.97 -11.51
C LEU A 115 6.32 -11.62 -12.20
N LYS A 116 6.02 -11.50 -13.51
CA LYS A 116 6.15 -10.24 -14.25
C LYS A 116 5.07 -9.24 -13.83
N GLN A 117 3.82 -9.70 -13.67
CA GLN A 117 2.72 -8.87 -13.19
C GLN A 117 2.95 -8.40 -11.75
N ASP A 118 3.42 -9.26 -10.83
CA ASP A 118 3.77 -8.87 -9.47
C ASP A 118 4.90 -7.82 -9.43
N ARG A 119 5.92 -7.97 -10.30
CA ARG A 119 6.98 -6.94 -10.44
C ARG A 119 6.42 -5.62 -10.94
N GLN A 120 5.54 -5.65 -11.94
CA GLN A 120 4.91 -4.44 -12.48
C GLN A 120 4.04 -3.77 -11.42
N GLN A 121 3.20 -4.52 -10.72
CA GLN A 121 2.35 -4.02 -9.65
C GLN A 121 3.18 -3.35 -8.53
N LYS A 122 4.29 -3.97 -8.12
CA LYS A 122 5.21 -3.39 -7.13
C LYS A 122 5.88 -2.11 -7.64
N ALA A 123 6.24 -2.06 -8.92
CA ALA A 123 6.80 -0.86 -9.53
C ALA A 123 5.76 0.27 -9.57
N ASP A 124 4.53 -0.03 -9.96
CA ASP A 124 3.42 0.93 -10.01
C ASP A 124 3.07 1.45 -8.61
N ASP A 125 3.04 0.58 -7.60
CA ASP A 125 2.78 0.97 -6.22
C ASP A 125 3.93 1.78 -5.61
N LYS A 126 5.17 1.55 -6.04
CA LYS A 126 6.31 2.43 -5.71
C LYS A 126 6.16 3.79 -6.40
N ALA A 127 5.84 3.81 -7.70
CA ALA A 127 5.63 5.04 -8.46
C ALA A 127 4.51 5.90 -7.86
N LYS A 128 3.37 5.30 -7.49
CA LYS A 128 2.26 5.98 -6.80
C LYS A 128 2.70 6.58 -5.46
N ARG A 129 3.51 5.87 -4.67
CA ARG A 129 4.03 6.37 -3.38
C ARG A 129 5.01 7.52 -3.58
N ASP A 130 5.93 7.40 -4.55
CA ASP A 130 6.91 8.43 -4.87
C ASP A 130 6.23 9.70 -5.42
N LEU A 131 5.24 9.55 -6.29
CA LEU A 131 4.40 10.65 -6.77
C LEU A 131 3.68 11.34 -5.61
N LYS A 132 3.03 10.57 -4.71
CA LYS A 132 2.35 11.14 -3.54
C LYS A 132 3.32 11.90 -2.62
N ARG A 133 4.55 11.40 -2.42
CA ARG A 133 5.58 12.09 -1.65
C ARG A 133 5.98 13.40 -2.32
N THR A 134 6.22 13.38 -3.62
CA THR A 134 6.61 14.56 -4.41
C THR A 134 5.52 15.63 -4.37
N LEU A 135 4.26 15.25 -4.59
CA LEU A 135 3.11 16.16 -4.49
C LEU A 135 2.98 16.77 -3.09
N LYS A 136 3.27 16.01 -2.03
CA LYS A 136 3.28 16.52 -0.65
C LYS A 136 4.43 17.50 -0.42
N GLN A 137 5.62 17.22 -0.94
CA GLN A 137 6.79 18.10 -0.84
C GLN A 137 6.59 19.42 -1.59
N LEU A 138 5.93 19.37 -2.75
CA LEU A 138 5.56 20.55 -3.55
C LEU A 138 4.35 21.31 -2.99
N GLY A 139 3.81 20.90 -1.83
CA GLY A 139 2.74 21.61 -1.16
C GLY A 139 1.39 21.57 -1.89
N ARG A 140 1.11 20.50 -2.66
CA ARG A 140 -0.17 20.39 -3.38
C ARG A 140 -1.35 20.54 -2.40
N PRO A 141 -2.27 21.50 -2.63
CA PRO A 141 -3.44 21.70 -1.78
C PRO A 141 -4.24 20.40 -1.63
N LYS A 142 -4.75 20.15 -0.42
CA LYS A 142 -5.57 18.97 -0.11
C LYS A 142 -7.04 19.29 -0.38
N ARG A 143 -7.76 18.32 -0.94
CA ARG A 143 -9.21 18.44 -1.08
C ARG A 143 -9.85 18.64 0.30
N PRO A 144 -10.70 19.66 0.46
CA PRO A 144 -11.40 19.90 1.71
C PRO A 144 -12.41 18.79 1.97
N THR A 145 -12.74 18.60 3.24
CA THR A 145 -13.71 17.60 3.67
C THR A 145 -15.14 18.07 3.38
N ASN A 146 -16.02 17.13 3.04
CA ASN A 146 -17.46 17.42 2.89
C ASN A 146 -18.10 17.77 4.27
N GLY A 147 -19.33 18.29 4.26
CA GLY A 147 -20.04 18.72 5.47
C GLY A 147 -20.13 17.64 6.55
N PHE A 148 -20.39 16.39 6.16
CA PHE A 148 -20.41 15.25 7.08
C PHE A 148 -19.05 14.96 7.73
N LEU A 149 -17.96 14.93 6.95
CA LEU A 149 -16.61 14.70 7.47
C LEU A 149 -16.14 15.87 8.35
N ARG A 150 -16.61 17.09 8.08
CA ARG A 150 -16.41 18.27 8.92
C ARG A 150 -17.12 18.11 10.26
N PHE A 151 -18.37 17.64 10.24
CA PHE A 151 -19.12 17.25 11.43
C PHE A 151 -18.38 16.13 12.21
N CYS A 152 -17.94 15.06 11.55
CA CYS A 152 -17.16 14.00 12.19
C CYS A 152 -15.85 14.51 12.80
N ALA A 153 -15.22 15.53 12.19
CA ALA A 153 -14.01 16.13 12.73
C ALA A 153 -14.25 16.89 14.04
N GLN A 154 -15.46 17.42 14.26
CA GLN A 154 -15.85 18.11 15.50
C GLN A 154 -16.12 17.12 16.64
N TYR A 155 -16.65 15.94 16.33
CA TYR A 155 -17.01 14.91 17.31
C TYR A 155 -16.01 13.74 17.32
N LYS A 156 -14.71 13.99 17.09
CA LYS A 156 -13.70 12.93 17.09
C LYS A 156 -13.70 12.17 18.43
N PRO A 157 -13.55 10.82 18.41
CA PRO A 157 -13.42 10.06 19.64
C PRO A 157 -12.15 10.49 20.39
N LYS A 158 -12.16 10.33 21.71
CA LYS A 158 -11.00 10.63 22.56
C LYS A 158 -9.79 9.78 22.12
N LEU A 159 -8.58 10.31 22.34
CA LEU A 159 -7.32 9.59 22.05
C LEU A 159 -7.28 8.28 22.85
N GLY A 160 -6.92 7.17 22.18
CA GLY A 160 -6.76 5.85 22.81
C GLY A 160 -7.85 4.81 22.50
N VAL A 161 -8.85 5.16 21.68
CA VAL A 161 -9.93 4.26 21.28
C VAL A 161 -9.45 3.18 20.32
N THR A 162 -9.85 1.92 20.53
CA THR A 162 -9.49 0.77 19.69
C THR A 162 -10.08 0.88 18.28
N GLN A 163 -9.54 0.13 17.31
CA GLN A 163 -10.04 0.15 15.92
C GLN A 163 -11.54 -0.22 15.82
N GLY A 164 -12.01 -1.17 16.66
CA GLY A 164 -13.42 -1.56 16.71
C GLY A 164 -14.31 -0.42 17.20
N GLU A 165 -13.97 0.18 18.33
CA GLU A 165 -14.71 1.29 18.92
C GLU A 165 -14.71 2.54 18.02
N HIS A 166 -13.62 2.82 17.29
CA HIS A 166 -13.60 3.91 16.31
C HIS A 166 -14.61 3.67 15.18
N LYS A 167 -14.77 2.42 14.73
CA LYS A 167 -15.76 2.06 13.71
C LYS A 167 -17.17 2.27 14.22
N ASP A 168 -17.45 1.89 15.46
CA ASP A 168 -18.78 2.06 16.05
C ASP A 168 -19.09 3.52 16.37
N HIS A 169 -18.10 4.30 16.81
CA HIS A 169 -18.22 5.76 16.94
C HIS A 169 -18.54 6.44 15.61
N MET A 170 -17.87 6.05 14.52
CA MET A 170 -18.17 6.56 13.18
C MET A 170 -19.57 6.19 12.68
N LYS A 171 -20.09 4.99 13.04
CA LYS A 171 -21.48 4.62 12.75
C LYS A 171 -22.46 5.50 13.52
N ALA A 172 -22.24 5.69 14.82
CA ALA A 172 -23.08 6.55 15.66
C ALA A 172 -23.10 8.01 15.16
N LEU A 173 -21.96 8.53 14.69
CA LEU A 173 -21.91 9.84 14.02
C LEU A 173 -22.69 9.87 12.71
N GLY A 174 -22.67 8.78 11.94
CA GLY A 174 -23.47 8.63 10.74
C GLY A 174 -24.98 8.66 11.02
N GLU A 175 -25.42 7.97 12.07
CA GLU A 175 -26.82 7.98 12.53
C GLU A 175 -27.23 9.37 13.03
N LYS A 176 -26.37 10.01 13.84
CA LYS A 176 -26.59 11.38 14.31
C LYS A 176 -26.71 12.37 13.15
N TRP A 177 -25.83 12.28 12.15
CA TRP A 177 -25.93 13.12 10.96
C TRP A 177 -27.22 12.89 10.17
N ARG A 178 -27.74 11.65 10.14
CA ARG A 178 -29.02 11.35 9.48
C ARG A 178 -30.19 11.96 10.23
N SER A 179 -30.20 11.90 11.56
CA SER A 179 -31.28 12.43 12.41
C SER A 179 -31.25 13.95 12.61
N MET A 180 -30.12 14.63 12.33
CA MET A 180 -30.02 16.10 12.39
C MET A 180 -30.99 16.80 11.42
N SER A 181 -31.35 18.03 11.75
CA SER A 181 -32.21 18.88 10.92
C SER A 181 -31.47 19.39 9.67
N ALA A 182 -32.23 19.81 8.65
CA ALA A 182 -31.64 20.37 7.44
C ALA A 182 -30.83 21.64 7.71
N SER A 183 -31.29 22.50 8.63
CA SER A 183 -30.62 23.75 9.01
C SER A 183 -29.28 23.52 9.70
N GLU A 184 -29.18 22.53 10.58
CA GLU A 184 -27.89 22.19 11.21
C GLU A 184 -26.90 21.60 10.22
N LYS A 185 -27.36 20.79 9.26
CA LYS A 185 -26.52 20.25 8.18
C LYS A 185 -26.09 21.34 7.22
N GLU A 186 -26.96 22.30 6.94
CA GLU A 186 -26.70 23.43 6.04
C GLU A 186 -25.51 24.28 6.50
N ARG A 187 -25.37 24.52 7.81
CA ARG A 187 -24.17 25.16 8.36
C ARG A 187 -22.89 24.44 7.92
N PHE A 188 -22.84 23.12 8.11
CA PHE A 188 -21.65 22.34 7.76
C PHE A 188 -21.45 22.23 6.24
N ASN A 189 -22.55 22.21 5.47
CA ASN A 189 -22.49 22.20 4.01
C ASN A 189 -21.95 23.52 3.46
N ARG A 190 -22.43 24.66 3.97
CA ARG A 190 -21.92 25.99 3.60
C ARG A 190 -20.44 26.15 3.92
N GLU A 191 -20.01 25.75 5.12
CA GLU A 191 -18.59 25.75 5.50
C GLU A 191 -17.74 24.81 4.62
N ALA A 192 -18.34 23.75 4.06
CA ALA A 192 -17.66 22.84 3.13
C ALA A 192 -17.58 23.44 1.72
N GLU A 193 -18.62 24.12 1.25
CA GLU A 193 -18.66 24.83 -0.05
C GLU A 193 -17.66 25.99 -0.10
N GLU A 194 -17.59 26.80 0.96
CA GLU A 194 -16.59 27.85 1.12
C GLU A 194 -15.17 27.26 1.07
N ALA A 195 -14.96 26.14 1.76
CA ALA A 195 -13.67 25.45 1.74
C ALA A 195 -13.34 24.87 0.35
N ILE A 196 -14.33 24.38 -0.40
CA ILE A 196 -14.18 23.92 -1.79
C ILE A 196 -13.76 25.09 -2.68
N THR A 197 -14.40 26.25 -2.53
CA THR A 197 -14.07 27.46 -3.31
C THR A 197 -12.64 27.91 -3.05
N ARG A 198 -12.24 28.03 -1.77
CA ARG A 198 -10.85 28.33 -1.39
C ARG A 198 -9.86 27.32 -1.97
N TYR A 199 -10.19 26.03 -1.89
CA TYR A 199 -9.35 24.97 -2.46
C TYR A 199 -9.19 25.10 -3.98
N GLN A 200 -10.22 25.51 -4.71
CA GLN A 200 -10.14 25.72 -6.15
C GLN A 200 -9.16 26.85 -6.50
N GLU A 201 -9.22 27.95 -5.76
CA GLU A 201 -8.29 29.09 -5.90
C GLU A 201 -6.85 28.69 -5.57
N GLU A 202 -6.63 28.04 -4.42
CA GLU A 202 -5.32 27.52 -4.01
C GLU A 202 -4.76 26.52 -5.03
N MET A 203 -5.61 25.64 -5.56
CA MET A 203 -5.19 24.69 -6.60
C MET A 203 -4.80 25.39 -7.89
N LYS A 204 -5.53 26.43 -8.31
CA LYS A 204 -5.19 27.21 -9.50
C LYS A 204 -3.80 27.86 -9.34
N GLN A 205 -3.58 28.53 -8.21
CA GLN A 205 -2.28 29.13 -7.88
C GLN A 205 -1.15 28.10 -7.83
N TRP A 206 -1.43 26.92 -7.27
CA TRP A 206 -0.46 25.82 -7.24
C TRP A 206 -0.15 25.29 -8.65
N GLU A 207 -1.16 25.13 -9.50
CA GLU A 207 -0.99 24.69 -10.89
C GLU A 207 -0.19 25.70 -11.71
N ASP A 208 -0.47 26.99 -11.56
CA ASP A 208 0.29 28.08 -12.19
C ASP A 208 1.76 28.05 -11.74
N LYS A 209 2.01 27.82 -10.44
CA LYS A 209 3.37 27.63 -9.90
C LYS A 209 4.06 26.40 -10.48
N MET A 210 3.35 25.28 -10.66
CA MET A 210 3.92 24.06 -11.24
C MET A 210 4.25 24.23 -12.73
N LEU A 211 3.40 24.94 -13.48
CA LEU A 211 3.68 25.30 -14.87
C LEU A 211 4.92 26.20 -15.00
N ALA A 212 5.10 27.14 -14.07
CA ALA A 212 6.27 28.03 -14.06
C ALA A 212 7.57 27.33 -13.63
N THR A 213 7.49 26.24 -12.84
CA THR A 213 8.66 25.53 -12.29
C THR A 213 9.01 24.26 -13.06
N ASP A 214 8.63 24.16 -14.35
CA ASP A 214 8.87 23.00 -15.22
C ASP A 214 8.35 21.65 -14.65
N ASN A 215 7.30 21.70 -13.84
CA ASN A 215 6.62 20.55 -13.25
C ASN A 215 5.23 20.34 -13.87
N GLY A 216 5.09 20.64 -15.16
CA GLY A 216 3.82 20.63 -15.90
C GLY A 216 3.09 19.28 -15.85
N ASP A 217 3.83 18.17 -15.75
CA ASP A 217 3.28 16.81 -15.67
C ASP A 217 2.43 16.56 -14.40
N LEU A 218 2.61 17.38 -13.35
CA LEU A 218 1.91 17.25 -12.08
C LEU A 218 0.58 18.01 -12.04
N VAL A 219 0.31 18.82 -13.06
CA VAL A 219 -0.90 19.64 -13.20
C VAL A 219 -2.08 18.78 -13.66
N ARG A 220 -3.31 19.10 -13.21
CA ARG A 220 -4.49 18.36 -13.65
C ARG A 220 -4.71 18.57 -15.15
N ARG A 221 -5.09 17.50 -15.87
CA ARG A 221 -5.61 17.64 -17.24
C ARG A 221 -6.95 18.40 -17.20
N LYS A 222 -7.15 19.34 -18.13
CA LYS A 222 -8.25 20.35 -18.14
C LYS A 222 -9.69 19.81 -17.96
N ASN A 223 -9.94 18.51 -18.15
CA ASN A 223 -11.26 17.87 -17.95
C ASN A 223 -11.54 17.38 -16.51
N ALA A 224 -10.66 17.62 -15.55
CA ALA A 224 -10.82 17.14 -14.16
C ALA A 224 -11.65 18.08 -13.25
N LEU A 225 -12.10 19.23 -13.76
CA LEU A 225 -12.86 20.26 -13.01
C LEU A 225 -14.37 20.22 -13.24
N LEU A 226 -14.88 19.41 -14.17
CA LEU A 226 -16.31 19.20 -14.26
C LEU A 226 -16.73 18.31 -13.08
N ASN A 227 -17.36 18.93 -12.07
CA ASN A 227 -18.21 18.19 -11.14
C ASN A 227 -19.14 17.29 -11.99
N PRO A 228 -19.28 15.99 -11.69
CA PRO A 228 -20.40 15.25 -12.26
C PRO A 228 -21.67 16.02 -11.88
N ALA A 229 -22.46 16.38 -12.88
CA ALA A 229 -23.75 17.04 -12.68
C ALA A 229 -24.53 16.27 -11.59
N PRO A 230 -25.30 16.97 -10.74
CA PRO A 230 -26.13 16.30 -9.74
C PRO A 230 -27.01 15.29 -10.48
N THR A 231 -26.73 14.00 -10.28
CA THR A 231 -27.54 12.93 -10.85
C THR A 231 -28.95 13.12 -10.31
N PRO A 232 -29.97 13.33 -11.16
CA PRO A 232 -31.34 13.39 -10.67
C PRO A 232 -31.63 12.07 -9.98
N SER A 233 -32.09 12.17 -8.73
CA SER A 233 -32.60 11.07 -7.91
C SER A 233 -33.82 10.45 -8.61
N GLY A 234 -33.57 9.62 -9.62
CA GLY A 234 -34.57 8.78 -10.26
C GLY A 234 -34.84 7.57 -9.37
N GLY A 235 -35.86 7.68 -8.52
CA GLY A 235 -36.41 6.54 -7.80
C GLY A 235 -36.74 5.41 -8.79
N LYS A 236 -36.17 4.23 -8.56
CA LYS A 236 -36.57 3.03 -9.29
C LYS A 236 -38.00 2.67 -8.88
N ALA A 237 -38.97 3.17 -9.65
CA ALA A 237 -40.33 2.63 -9.64
C ALA A 237 -40.26 1.18 -10.12
N ARG A 238 -40.62 0.26 -9.23
CA ARG A 238 -40.69 -1.17 -9.45
C ARG A 238 -41.90 -1.43 -10.35
N SER A 239 -41.69 -1.73 -11.62
CA SER A 239 -42.76 -2.00 -12.58
C SER A 239 -43.53 -3.27 -12.16
N ALA A 240 -44.75 -3.08 -11.66
CA ALA A 240 -45.71 -4.15 -11.44
C ALA A 240 -46.20 -4.68 -12.79
N LYS A 241 -46.01 -5.98 -13.01
CA LYS A 241 -46.52 -6.72 -14.17
C LYS A 241 -48.04 -6.82 -14.02
N LYS A 242 -48.78 -6.08 -14.85
CA LYS A 242 -50.25 -6.13 -14.90
C LYS A 242 -50.64 -7.26 -15.88
N GLU A 243 -51.20 -8.33 -15.34
CA GLU A 243 -51.95 -9.33 -16.12
C GLU A 243 -53.16 -8.66 -16.78
N GLN A 244 -53.44 -9.03 -18.04
CA GLN A 244 -54.74 -8.83 -18.67
C GLN A 244 -55.38 -10.19 -18.97
N PRO A 245 -56.70 -10.34 -18.79
CA PRO A 245 -57.41 -11.59 -18.99
C PRO A 245 -58.02 -11.73 -20.41
N GLY A 246 -57.88 -12.94 -20.98
CA GLY A 246 -58.99 -13.76 -21.48
C GLY A 246 -59.74 -13.41 -22.78
N ALA A 247 -59.76 -14.42 -23.67
CA ALA A 247 -60.85 -14.85 -24.59
C ALA A 247 -61.07 -14.03 -25.88
N THR A 248 -61.44 -14.55 -27.06
CA THR A 248 -61.76 -15.89 -27.62
C THR A 248 -62.01 -15.71 -29.13
N GLY A 249 -61.84 -16.77 -29.93
CA GLY A 249 -62.45 -16.95 -31.26
C GLY A 249 -61.58 -16.52 -32.44
N GLY A 250 -61.48 -17.22 -33.56
CA GLY A 250 -62.12 -18.44 -34.03
C GLY A 250 -61.51 -18.76 -35.40
N ARG A 251 -61.31 -20.04 -35.69
CA ARG A 251 -60.92 -20.57 -37.01
C ARG A 251 -62.12 -20.45 -37.97
N PRO A 252 -61.88 -20.41 -39.30
CA PRO A 252 -62.15 -21.65 -40.03
C PRO A 252 -61.08 -22.00 -41.08
N ALA A 253 -61.18 -23.25 -41.53
CA ALA A 253 -60.31 -23.93 -42.47
C ALA A 253 -60.93 -23.98 -43.88
N ALA A 254 -60.07 -24.06 -44.90
CA ALA A 254 -60.18 -24.75 -46.20
C ALA A 254 -59.32 -23.99 -47.22
N GLY A 255 -58.49 -24.58 -48.09
CA GLY A 255 -58.18 -25.97 -48.40
C GLY A 255 -57.02 -26.02 -49.40
N GLY A 256 -56.48 -27.22 -49.67
CA GLY A 256 -55.51 -27.40 -50.75
C GLY A 256 -54.57 -28.61 -50.63
N ALA A 257 -55.11 -29.79 -50.93
CA ALA A 257 -54.50 -31.00 -51.51
C ALA A 257 -52.97 -31.26 -51.37
N ARG A 258 -52.62 -32.44 -50.83
CA ARG A 258 -51.97 -33.54 -51.59
C ARG A 258 -51.73 -34.80 -50.72
N ALA A 259 -52.02 -35.95 -51.36
CA ALA A 259 -51.71 -37.35 -51.04
C ALA A 259 -52.37 -37.96 -49.79
#